data_AF-A0A6I5ZKG1-F1
#
_entry.id   AF-A0A6I5ZKG1-F1
#
_cell.length_a   1.000
_cell.length_b   1.000
_cell.length_c   1.000
_cell.angle_alpha   90.00
_cell.angle_beta   90.00
_cell.angle_gamma   90.00
#
_symmetry.space_group_name_H-M   'P 1'
#
loop_
_entity.id
_entity.type
_entity.pdbx_description
1 polymer ?
#
loop_
_entity_poly.entity_id
_entity_poly.type
_entity_poly.pdbx_seq_one_letter_code
_entity_poly.pdbx_strand_id
1 'polypeptide(L)'
;MTQAPEAAEPTEDADTFPRAYVEDLRRESAGYRTQVRDLQEQLHRVRVEQAGALADPADLPFDPAHLESPEALQAAIDTLLEAKPHLKARRFAPDAAAQGPKGTAPGAVDLLGILRSRA
;
A
#
# COMPACT_ATOMS: atom_id res chain seq x y z
N MET A 1 7.16 17.37 -40.90
CA MET A 1 7.81 16.25 -41.60
C MET A 1 7.81 15.08 -40.64
N THR A 2 6.87 14.16 -40.80
CA THR A 2 6.72 13.00 -39.91
C THR A 2 7.48 11.84 -40.55
N GLN A 3 8.61 11.46 -39.97
CA GLN A 3 9.42 10.33 -40.42
C GLN A 3 8.69 9.04 -40.05
N ALA A 4 8.30 8.26 -41.07
CA ALA A 4 7.83 6.89 -40.92
C ALA A 4 8.99 6.02 -40.38
N PRO A 5 8.72 4.98 -39.57
CA PRO A 5 9.79 4.10 -39.14
C PRO A 5 10.32 3.36 -40.37
N GLU A 6 11.60 3.58 -40.66
CA GLU A 6 12.35 2.85 -41.66
C GLU A 6 12.32 1.37 -41.28
N ALA A 7 11.67 0.57 -42.11
CA ALA A 7 11.66 -0.88 -41.96
C ALA A 7 13.09 -1.37 -42.16
N ALA A 8 13.73 -1.83 -41.09
CA ALA A 8 15.04 -2.47 -41.18
C ALA A 8 14.96 -3.61 -42.21
N GLU A 9 15.76 -3.52 -43.28
CA GLU A 9 15.86 -4.58 -44.27
C GLU A 9 16.35 -5.87 -43.60
N PRO A 10 15.76 -7.03 -43.94
CA PRO A 10 16.17 -8.29 -43.36
C PRO A 10 17.61 -8.60 -43.83
N THR A 11 18.56 -8.53 -42.90
CA THR A 11 19.93 -9.00 -43.12
C THR A 11 19.88 -10.49 -43.50
N GLU A 12 20.46 -10.82 -44.66
CA GLU A 12 20.36 -12.15 -45.31
C GLU A 12 20.99 -13.30 -44.50
N ASP A 13 21.73 -12.98 -43.43
CA ASP A 13 22.40 -13.94 -42.53
C ASP A 13 21.80 -13.96 -41.09
N ALA A 14 20.50 -13.73 -40.94
CA ALA A 14 19.86 -13.82 -39.62
C ALA A 14 19.55 -15.29 -39.25
N ASP A 15 20.25 -15.81 -38.24
CA ASP A 15 19.94 -17.10 -37.64
C ASP A 15 18.47 -17.15 -37.17
N THR A 16 17.68 -18.07 -37.75
CA THR A 16 16.25 -18.22 -37.42
C THR A 16 16.06 -19.24 -36.32
N PHE A 17 15.45 -18.83 -35.22
CA PHE A 17 15.16 -19.72 -34.09
C PHE A 17 14.03 -20.72 -34.41
N PRO A 18 14.09 -21.96 -33.89
CA PRO A 18 13.00 -22.91 -34.01
C PRO A 18 11.70 -22.36 -33.41
N ARG A 19 10.57 -22.63 -34.07
CA ARG A 19 9.25 -22.16 -33.63
C ARG A 19 8.93 -22.54 -32.18
N ALA A 20 9.19 -23.79 -31.80
CA ALA A 20 8.95 -24.29 -30.45
C ALA A 20 9.67 -23.45 -29.39
N TYR A 21 10.94 -23.11 -29.63
CA TYR A 21 11.73 -22.27 -28.72
C TYR A 21 11.12 -20.88 -28.53
N VAL A 22 10.70 -20.23 -29.62
CA VAL A 22 10.09 -18.89 -29.55
C VAL A 22 8.73 -18.94 -28.84
N GLU A 23 7.94 -19.99 -29.05
CA GLU A 23 6.65 -20.16 -28.37
C GLU A 23 6.81 -20.37 -26.86
N ASP A 24 7.78 -21.19 -26.44
CA ASP A 24 8.10 -21.38 -25.04
C ASP A 24 8.61 -20.07 -24.40
N LEU A 25 9.52 -19.36 -25.06
CA LEU A 25 10.01 -18.06 -24.60
C LEU A 25 8.89 -17.03 -24.45
N ARG A 26 7.91 -17.02 -25.36
CA ARG A 26 6.74 -16.14 -25.26
C ARG A 26 5.87 -16.49 -24.06
N ARG A 27 5.67 -17.79 -23.79
CA ARG A 27 4.91 -18.27 -22.64
C ARG A 27 5.59 -17.85 -21.33
N GLU A 28 6.89 -18.06 -21.22
CA GLU A 28 7.68 -17.64 -20.05
C GLU A 28 7.64 -16.12 -19.86
N SER A 29 7.88 -15.36 -20.92
CA SER A 29 7.83 -13.89 -20.89
C SER A 29 6.45 -13.36 -20.49
N ALA A 30 5.37 -14.00 -20.94
CA ALA A 30 4.02 -13.67 -20.50
C ALA A 30 3.81 -13.98 -19.00
N GLY A 31 4.34 -15.10 -18.52
CA GLY A 31 4.35 -15.46 -17.11
C GLY A 31 5.05 -14.39 -16.26
N TYR A 32 6.27 -14.02 -16.62
CA TYR A 32 7.04 -12.99 -15.89
C TYR A 32 6.34 -11.64 -15.87
N ARG A 33 5.77 -11.19 -17.00
CA ARG A 33 5.03 -9.91 -17.03
C ARG A 33 3.82 -9.91 -16.09
N THR A 34 3.12 -11.04 -15.99
CA THR A 34 2.00 -11.20 -15.06
C THR A 34 2.48 -11.15 -13.61
N GLN A 35 3.51 -11.93 -13.28
CA GLN A 35 4.08 -11.96 -11.93
C GLN A 35 4.63 -10.61 -11.49
N VAL A 36 5.33 -9.89 -12.38
CA VAL A 36 5.86 -8.55 -12.07
C VAL A 36 4.73 -7.57 -11.79
N ARG A 37 3.66 -7.56 -12.59
CA ARG A 37 2.50 -6.70 -12.35
C ARG A 37 1.86 -7.01 -10.99
N ASP A 38 1.62 -8.27 -10.69
CA ASP A 38 0.98 -8.69 -9.44
C ASP A 38 1.84 -8.33 -8.21
N LEU A 39 3.18 -8.47 -8.32
CA LEU A 39 4.13 -8.07 -7.28
C LEU A 39 4.21 -6.54 -7.12
N GLN A 40 4.14 -5.77 -8.21
CA GLN A 40 4.12 -4.31 -8.17
C GLN A 40 2.88 -3.80 -7.42
N GLU A 41 1.71 -4.37 -7.70
CA GLU A 41 0.47 -4.04 -6.98
C GLU A 41 0.54 -4.39 -5.49
N GLN A 42 1.09 -5.56 -5.15
CA GLN A 42 1.30 -5.95 -3.76
C GLN A 42 2.27 -5.01 -3.03
N LEU A 43 3.38 -4.66 -3.68
CA LEU A 43 4.39 -3.77 -3.11
C LEU A 43 3.83 -2.36 -2.89
N HIS A 44 3.04 -1.84 -3.84
CA HIS A 44 2.32 -0.59 -3.68
C HIS A 44 1.41 -0.61 -2.46
N ARG A 45 0.59 -1.66 -2.30
CA ARG A 45 -0.29 -1.82 -1.12
C ARG A 45 0.48 -1.80 0.19
N VAL A 46 1.58 -2.56 0.27
CA VAL A 46 2.43 -2.61 1.47
C VAL A 46 3.05 -1.25 1.78
N ARG A 47 3.47 -0.48 0.76
CA ARG A 47 3.99 0.88 0.98
C ARG A 47 2.91 1.84 1.50
N VAL A 48 1.68 1.74 0.99
CA VAL A 48 0.54 2.53 1.47
C VAL A 48 0.21 2.15 2.93
N GLU A 49 0.21 0.86 3.26
CA GLU A 49 0.03 0.37 4.63
C GLU A 49 1.10 0.92 5.59
N GLN A 50 2.37 0.93 5.16
CA GLN A 50 3.49 1.48 5.93
C GLN A 50 3.37 2.99 6.17
N ALA A 51 2.90 3.75 5.18
CA ALA A 51 2.59 5.17 5.35
C ALA A 51 1.46 5.34 6.39
N GLY A 52 0.45 4.46 6.34
CA GLY A 52 -0.60 4.32 7.34
C GLY A 52 -1.51 5.56 7.49
N ALA A 53 -1.51 6.45 6.50
CA ALA A 53 -2.35 7.63 6.45
C ALA A 53 -3.82 7.30 6.09
N LEU A 54 -4.02 6.23 5.32
CA LEU A 54 -5.33 5.76 4.86
C LEU A 54 -5.91 4.70 5.79
N ALA A 55 -7.24 4.68 5.91
CA ALA A 55 -7.97 3.67 6.66
C ALA A 55 -7.96 2.31 5.96
N ASP A 56 -8.13 2.30 4.63
CA ASP A 56 -7.95 1.14 3.78
C ASP A 56 -6.84 1.43 2.75
N PRO A 57 -5.76 0.63 2.70
CA PRO A 57 -4.71 0.80 1.70
C PRO A 57 -5.17 0.54 0.26
N ALA A 58 -6.30 -0.13 0.04
CA ALA A 58 -6.87 -0.36 -1.28
C ALA A 58 -7.58 0.87 -1.88
N ASP A 59 -7.82 1.92 -1.09
CA ASP A 59 -8.48 3.15 -1.56
C ASP A 59 -7.60 3.98 -2.51
N LEU A 60 -6.28 3.82 -2.45
CA LEU A 60 -5.36 4.46 -3.38
C LEU A 60 -5.13 3.53 -4.58
N PRO A 61 -5.51 3.95 -5.81
CA PRO A 61 -5.27 3.13 -7.00
C PRO A 61 -3.76 2.98 -7.27
N PHE A 62 -3.40 1.85 -7.87
CA PHE A 62 -2.03 1.61 -8.30
C PHE A 62 -1.59 2.61 -9.38
N ASP A 63 -0.43 3.21 -9.18
CA ASP A 63 0.27 4.03 -10.17
C ASP A 63 1.76 3.64 -10.12
N PRO A 64 2.40 3.31 -11.26
CA PRO A 64 3.83 3.00 -11.30
C PRO A 64 4.71 4.12 -10.73
N ALA A 65 4.31 5.39 -10.83
CA ALA A 65 5.08 6.53 -10.30
C ALA A 65 5.26 6.45 -8.77
N HIS A 66 4.30 5.85 -8.05
CA HIS A 66 4.40 5.61 -6.61
C HIS A 66 5.51 4.62 -6.24
N LEU A 67 5.94 3.77 -7.18
CA LEU A 67 7.01 2.82 -6.94
C LEU A 67 8.40 3.43 -7.14
N GLU A 68 8.51 4.45 -8.00
CA GLU A 68 9.76 5.11 -8.35
C GLU A 68 10.18 6.18 -7.33
N SER A 69 9.21 6.90 -6.75
CA SER A 69 9.47 7.97 -5.78
C SER A 69 8.55 7.86 -4.56
N PRO A 70 9.11 7.77 -3.34
CA PRO A 70 8.34 7.87 -2.09
C PRO A 70 7.57 9.20 -1.97
N GLU A 71 8.13 10.29 -2.48
CA GLU A 71 7.52 11.62 -2.47
C GLU A 71 6.27 11.68 -3.34
N ALA A 72 6.29 11.03 -4.52
CA ALA A 72 5.14 10.92 -5.40
C ALA A 72 3.98 10.16 -4.73
N LEU A 73 4.29 9.07 -4.01
CA LEU A 73 3.31 8.33 -3.22
C LEU A 73 2.68 9.22 -2.14
N GLN A 74 3.49 9.97 -1.39
CA GLN A 74 2.99 10.83 -0.33
C GLN A 74 2.10 11.96 -0.89
N ALA A 75 2.51 12.60 -1.97
CA ALA A 75 1.72 13.65 -2.62
C ALA A 75 0.36 13.13 -3.12
N ALA A 76 0.31 11.91 -3.66
CA ALA A 76 -0.93 11.27 -4.09
C ALA A 76 -1.86 10.97 -2.90
N ILE A 77 -1.31 10.49 -1.79
CA ILE A 77 -2.06 10.28 -0.53
C ILE A 77 -2.64 11.60 -0.03
N ASP A 78 -1.83 12.66 0.03
CA ASP A 78 -2.27 13.98 0.52
C ASP A 78 -3.39 14.54 -0.37
N THR A 79 -3.22 14.47 -1.68
CA THR A 79 -4.25 14.88 -2.66
C THR A 79 -5.55 14.07 -2.51
N LEU A 80 -5.45 12.76 -2.29
CA LEU A 80 -6.61 11.89 -2.06
C LEU A 80 -7.35 12.28 -0.78
N LEU A 81 -6.61 12.57 0.29
CA LEU A 81 -7.17 12.95 1.59
C LEU A 81 -7.80 14.34 1.58
N GLU A 82 -7.25 15.29 0.82
CA GLU A 82 -7.87 16.60 0.60
C GLU A 82 -9.23 16.46 -0.11
N ALA A 83 -9.30 15.61 -1.14
CA ALA A 83 -10.54 15.37 -1.87
C ALA A 83 -11.54 14.53 -1.06
N LYS A 84 -11.05 13.57 -0.27
CA LYS A 84 -11.85 12.58 0.46
C LYS A 84 -11.35 12.45 1.91
N PRO A 85 -11.68 13.41 2.78
CA PRO A 85 -11.15 13.44 4.16
C PRO A 85 -11.64 12.27 5.02
N HIS A 86 -12.72 11.60 4.62
CA HIS A 86 -13.27 10.44 5.32
C HIS A 86 -12.43 9.16 5.18
N LEU A 87 -11.51 9.10 4.21
CA LEU A 87 -10.60 7.97 4.00
C LEU A 87 -9.40 7.99 4.96
N LYS A 88 -9.23 9.08 5.71
CA LYS A 88 -8.14 9.22 6.68
C LYS A 88 -8.28 8.18 7.79
N ALA A 89 -7.18 7.51 8.12
CA ALA A 89 -7.13 6.56 9.23
C ALA A 89 -7.56 7.23 10.54
N ARG A 90 -8.62 6.71 11.16
CA ARG A 90 -9.02 7.11 12.52
C ARG A 90 -8.25 6.27 13.52
N ARG A 91 -7.04 6.70 13.87
CA ARG A 91 -6.28 6.08 14.96
C ARG A 91 -6.74 6.69 16.28
N PHE A 92 -7.49 5.93 17.06
CA PHE A 92 -7.70 6.25 18.47
C PHE A 92 -6.44 5.88 19.23
N ALA A 93 -5.95 6.75 20.11
CA ALA A 93 -4.87 6.38 21.03
C ALA A 93 -5.31 5.14 21.83
N PRO A 94 -4.39 4.22 22.18
CA PRO A 94 -4.72 3.00 22.92
C PRO A 94 -5.51 3.28 24.22
N ASP A 95 -5.32 4.45 24.83
CA ASP A 95 -6.04 4.88 26.02
C ASP A 95 -7.33 5.68 25.73
N ALA A 96 -7.54 6.15 24.50
CA ALA A 96 -8.68 6.98 24.11
C ALA A 96 -9.92 6.16 23.70
N ALA A 97 -9.75 4.89 23.33
CA ALA A 97 -10.85 3.98 23.02
C ALA A 97 -11.39 3.22 24.25
N ALA A 98 -10.82 3.45 25.43
CA ALA A 98 -11.34 2.89 26.68
C ALA A 98 -12.67 3.56 27.05
N GLN A 99 -13.63 2.77 27.53
CA GLN A 99 -14.91 3.25 28.06
C GLN A 99 -14.70 4.30 29.15
N GLY A 100 -14.80 5.58 28.79
CA GLY A 100 -14.73 6.72 29.73
C GLY A 100 -13.35 6.94 30.35
N PRO A 101 -13.13 8.09 30.99
CA PRO A 101 -11.89 8.33 31.72
C PRO A 101 -11.76 7.22 32.78
N LYS A 102 -10.76 6.36 32.63
CA LYS A 102 -10.16 5.66 33.77
C LYS A 102 -9.39 6.71 34.57
N GLY A 103 -10.10 7.72 35.06
CA GLY A 103 -9.60 8.55 36.13
C GLY A 103 -9.19 7.58 37.21
N THR A 104 -7.92 7.60 37.58
CA THR A 104 -7.40 6.99 38.79
C THR A 104 -8.32 7.46 39.91
N ALA A 105 -9.34 6.67 40.24
CA ALA A 105 -10.32 7.07 41.23
C ALA A 105 -9.54 7.27 42.53
N PRO A 106 -9.49 8.50 43.10
CA PRO A 106 -8.85 8.68 44.39
C PRO A 106 -9.79 8.06 45.41
N GLY A 107 -9.51 6.82 45.77
CA GLY A 107 -10.32 6.08 46.74
C GLY A 107 -10.86 4.79 46.14
N ALA A 108 -9.99 3.77 46.08
CA ALA A 108 -10.48 2.44 46.37
C ALA A 108 -11.17 2.53 47.74
N VAL A 109 -12.48 2.25 47.78
CA VAL A 109 -13.24 2.30 49.03
C VAL A 109 -12.65 1.25 49.98
N ASP A 110 -11.93 1.70 50.99
CA ASP A 110 -11.33 0.81 51.99
C ASP A 110 -12.36 0.45 53.06
N LEU A 111 -12.97 -0.72 52.88
CA LEU A 111 -13.94 -1.26 53.81
C LEU A 111 -13.33 -1.53 55.20
N LEU A 112 -12.04 -1.86 55.27
CA LEU A 112 -11.35 -2.08 56.55
C LEU A 112 -11.16 -0.76 57.31
N GLY A 113 -10.87 0.33 56.60
CA GLY A 113 -10.81 1.68 57.16
C GLY A 113 -12.15 2.14 57.74
N ILE A 114 -13.25 1.87 57.04
CA ILE A 114 -14.61 2.19 57.52
C ILE A 114 -14.94 1.39 58.79
N LEU A 115 -14.61 0.10 58.83
CA LEU A 115 -14.90 -0.75 60.00
C LEU A 115 -14.08 -0.33 61.23
N ARG A 116 -12.81 0.03 61.03
CA ARG A 116 -11.90 0.46 62.10
C ARG A 116 -12.28 1.83 62.68
N SER A 117 -12.86 2.71 61.87
CA SER A 117 -13.37 4.02 62.36
C SER A 117 -14.63 3.93 63.23
N ARG A 118 -15.29 2.76 63.28
CA ARG A 118 -16.53 2.52 64.03
C ARG A 118 -16.35 1.64 65.27
N ALA A 119 -15.11 1.25 65.59
CA ALA A 119 -14.76 0.43 66.76
C ALA A 119 -14.20 1.29 67.90
#